data_AF-A0A9E6AVJ5-F1
#
_entry.id   AF-A0A9E6AVJ5-F1
#
_cell.length_a   1.000
_cell.length_b   1.000
_cell.length_c   1.000
_cell.angle_alpha   90.00
_cell.angle_beta   90.00
_cell.angle_gamma   90.00
#
_symmetry.space_group_name_H-M   'P 1'
#
loop_
_entity.id
_entity.type
_entity.pdbx_description
1 polymer ?
#
loop_
_entity_poly.entity_id
_entity_poly.type
_entity_poly.pdbx_seq_one_letter_code
_entity_poly.pdbx_strand_id
1 'polypeptide(L)'
;MAKGFKTYMGKDMDRMAAQRVHKVTRKELNQFGTSKTLPTWKEFIEAVNDYVDEYNNRPQSSLPKTADPETGKIRHMTPNEMWEFAIEENEFEPIVVTADEADDLFRPYEVRTVQRCMLSLHSNSYFAIELEQYDGDRVAVGYDMHDPSQTWIREIERTRDGEELGRLICIAKFEGNKQRYIPLSMERKASETRAKGRLKLINEHKIEAELELNPNIYLDMNREQEMKMISPTVTINDNQEPLLAKQGSNATAKPKTKAAPRMNKNGYPMFSHFIDVMKYFREQPERLNDHYYTVMREDLTIRSQRDYMEVSGVPVTVIRDMLDTYSETMEKVA
;
A
#
# COMPACT_ATOMS: atom_id res chain seq x y z
N MET A 1 14.14 3.11 34.28
CA MET A 1 13.93 2.26 33.09
C MET A 1 15.14 1.40 32.69
N ALA A 2 16.17 1.95 32.03
CA ALA A 2 17.21 1.14 31.34
C ALA A 2 17.92 0.10 32.22
N LYS A 3 18.10 0.39 33.51
CA LYS A 3 18.72 -0.50 34.51
C LYS A 3 17.89 -1.76 34.83
N GLY A 4 16.60 -1.76 34.52
CA GLY A 4 15.71 -2.90 34.77
C GLY A 4 15.84 -4.03 33.73
N PHE A 5 16.42 -3.73 32.56
CA PHE A 5 16.64 -4.75 31.54
C PHE A 5 17.81 -5.66 31.88
N LYS A 6 17.63 -6.97 31.64
CA LYS A 6 18.69 -7.99 31.74
C LYS A 6 19.89 -7.70 30.83
N THR A 7 19.67 -6.88 29.80
CA THR A 7 20.65 -6.46 28.80
C THR A 7 21.25 -5.08 29.04
N TYR A 8 20.97 -4.45 30.19
CA TYR A 8 21.62 -3.22 30.58
C TYR A 8 23.15 -3.40 30.56
N MET A 9 23.89 -2.47 29.96
CA MET A 9 25.36 -2.49 29.90
C MET A 9 25.95 -1.11 30.24
N GLY A 10 25.25 -0.30 31.05
CA GLY A 10 25.72 1.03 31.43
C GLY A 10 26.74 1.02 32.58
N LYS A 11 27.19 2.21 32.98
CA LYS A 11 28.26 2.43 33.97
C LYS A 11 28.04 1.72 35.31
N ASP A 12 26.79 1.53 35.71
CA ASP A 12 26.43 0.96 37.02
C ASP A 12 26.40 -0.58 37.01
N MET A 13 26.61 -1.24 35.86
CA MET A 13 26.68 -2.69 35.78
C MET A 13 28.10 -3.20 36.08
N ASP A 14 28.20 -4.35 36.74
CA ASP A 14 29.47 -5.06 36.88
C ASP A 14 30.10 -5.35 35.49
N ARG A 15 31.40 -5.10 35.38
CA ARG A 15 32.13 -5.19 34.10
C ARG A 15 32.13 -6.61 33.54
N MET A 16 32.22 -7.63 34.39
CA MET A 16 32.21 -9.03 33.93
C MET A 16 30.81 -9.46 33.49
N ALA A 17 29.77 -9.01 34.19
CA ALA A 17 28.38 -9.23 33.80
C ALA A 17 28.05 -8.55 32.45
N ALA A 18 28.46 -7.29 32.25
CA ALA A 18 28.30 -6.57 30.99
C ALA A 18 29.00 -7.27 29.83
N GLN A 19 30.24 -7.73 30.06
CA GLN A 19 30.99 -8.47 29.05
C GLN A 19 30.32 -9.81 28.70
N ARG A 20 29.72 -10.50 29.67
CA ARG A 20 28.98 -11.75 29.44
C ARG A 20 27.75 -11.52 28.57
N VAL A 21 26.93 -10.53 28.91
CA VAL A 21 25.75 -10.14 28.11
C VAL A 21 26.18 -9.77 26.69
N HIS A 22 27.19 -8.91 26.55
CA HIS A 22 27.71 -8.51 25.23
C HIS A 22 28.14 -9.71 24.38
N LYS A 23 28.90 -10.66 24.96
CA LYS A 23 29.35 -11.87 24.25
C LYS A 23 28.18 -12.75 23.83
N VAL A 24 27.19 -12.95 24.71
CA VAL A 24 26.00 -13.76 24.42
C VAL A 24 25.19 -13.13 23.31
N THR A 25 24.85 -11.84 23.41
CA THR A 25 24.05 -11.13 22.40
C THR A 25 24.74 -11.12 21.03
N ARG A 26 26.06 -10.86 20.96
CA ARG A 26 26.79 -10.87 19.68
C ARG A 26 26.90 -12.26 19.08
N LYS A 27 27.09 -13.29 19.91
CA LYS A 27 27.08 -14.68 19.44
C LYS A 27 25.72 -15.06 18.86
N GLU A 28 24.63 -14.70 19.54
CA GLU A 28 23.27 -14.97 19.07
C GLU A 28 22.96 -14.23 17.76
N LEU A 29 23.29 -12.93 17.66
CA LEU A 29 23.11 -12.16 16.44
C LEU A 29 23.90 -12.73 15.26
N ASN A 30 25.16 -13.15 15.48
CA ASN A 30 25.97 -13.75 14.43
C ASN A 30 25.46 -15.13 13.98
N GLN A 31 24.87 -15.91 14.90
CA GLN A 31 24.42 -17.27 14.62
C GLN A 31 22.99 -17.35 14.07
N PHE A 32 22.10 -16.48 14.55
CA PHE A 32 20.65 -16.55 14.30
C PHE A 32 20.07 -15.26 13.70
N GLY A 33 20.87 -14.21 13.51
CA GLY A 33 20.41 -12.88 13.05
C GLY A 33 19.56 -12.12 14.07
N THR A 34 19.15 -12.76 15.16
CA THR A 34 18.31 -12.23 16.23
C THR A 34 18.83 -12.72 17.59
N SER A 35 18.52 -12.00 18.67
CA SER A 35 18.90 -12.39 20.04
C SER A 35 17.65 -12.47 20.88
N LYS A 36 17.43 -13.63 21.53
CA LYS A 36 16.34 -13.81 22.51
C LYS A 36 16.60 -13.07 23.81
N THR A 37 17.86 -12.66 24.03
CA THR A 37 18.27 -11.94 25.23
C THR A 37 17.90 -10.46 25.14
N LEU A 38 17.85 -9.88 23.93
CA LEU A 38 17.40 -8.51 23.70
C LEU A 38 15.88 -8.42 23.76
N PRO A 39 15.30 -7.37 24.36
CA PRO A 39 13.88 -7.11 24.25
C PRO A 39 13.52 -6.86 22.79
N THR A 40 12.36 -7.33 22.39
CA THR A 40 11.77 -6.94 21.11
C THR A 40 11.45 -5.44 21.12
N TRP A 41 11.27 -4.85 19.93
CA TRP A 41 10.88 -3.44 19.84
C TRP A 41 9.58 -3.15 20.59
N LYS A 42 8.60 -4.05 20.49
CA LYS A 42 7.32 -3.93 21.18
C LYS A 42 7.48 -3.95 22.70
N GLU A 43 8.17 -4.95 23.25
CA GLU A 43 8.43 -5.05 24.70
C GLU A 43 9.22 -3.84 25.23
N PHE A 44 10.13 -3.29 24.41
CA PHE A 44 10.85 -2.09 24.78
C PHE A 44 9.92 -0.88 24.89
N ILE A 45 9.03 -0.65 23.92
CA ILE A 45 8.06 0.45 23.94
C ILE A 45 7.08 0.31 25.12
N GLU A 46 6.57 -0.89 25.37
CA GLU A 46 5.71 -1.16 26.54
C GLU A 46 6.42 -0.77 27.83
N ALA A 47 7.68 -1.19 28.01
CA ALA A 47 8.46 -0.81 29.19
C ALA A 47 8.80 0.69 29.27
N VAL A 48 8.82 1.43 28.14
CA VAL A 48 8.95 2.90 28.15
C VAL A 48 7.68 3.49 28.73
N ASN A 49 6.53 3.07 28.21
CA ASN A 49 5.23 3.57 28.63
C ASN A 49 4.98 3.30 30.12
N ASP A 50 5.24 2.07 30.58
CA ASP A 50 5.14 1.70 31.99
C ASP A 50 6.00 2.62 32.90
N TYR A 51 7.20 2.99 32.43
CA TYR A 51 8.08 3.87 33.19
C TYR A 51 7.61 5.32 33.19
N VAL A 52 7.06 5.80 32.08
CA VAL A 52 6.44 7.13 31.99
C VAL A 52 5.24 7.20 32.94
N ASP A 53 4.41 6.16 32.95
CA ASP A 53 3.25 6.07 33.83
C ASP A 53 3.66 5.99 35.30
N GLU A 54 4.68 5.18 35.64
CA GLU A 54 5.22 5.13 37.00
C GLU A 54 5.76 6.51 37.43
N TYR A 55 6.48 7.20 36.54
CA TYR A 55 7.07 8.50 36.81
C TYR A 55 5.99 9.58 37.02
N ASN A 56 4.98 9.60 36.16
CA ASN A 56 3.88 10.56 36.21
C ASN A 56 2.97 10.36 37.43
N ASN A 57 2.95 9.14 37.99
CA ASN A 57 2.22 8.81 39.22
C ASN A 57 3.09 8.80 40.48
N ARG A 58 4.40 9.10 40.39
CA ARG A 58 5.28 9.17 41.55
C ARG A 58 5.27 10.58 42.16
N PRO A 59 5.10 10.74 43.49
CA PRO A 59 5.23 12.03 44.16
C PRO A 59 6.60 12.66 43.95
N GLN A 60 6.64 13.94 43.55
CA GLN A 60 7.90 14.66 43.30
C GLN A 60 8.10 15.86 44.22
N SER A 61 9.27 15.94 44.84
CA SER A 61 9.60 17.00 45.80
C SER A 61 9.61 18.42 45.23
N SER A 62 9.70 18.57 43.91
CA SER A 62 9.62 19.84 43.19
C SER A 62 8.20 20.40 43.09
N LEU A 63 7.18 19.58 43.27
CA LEU A 63 5.77 19.97 43.12
C LEU A 63 5.15 20.41 44.45
N PRO A 64 4.03 21.18 44.41
CA PRO A 64 3.29 21.57 45.60
C PRO A 64 2.86 20.35 46.43
N LYS A 65 2.55 20.60 47.70
CA LYS A 65 2.07 19.55 48.61
C LYS A 65 0.56 19.46 48.55
N THR A 66 0.05 18.24 48.57
CA THR A 66 -1.37 17.93 48.67
C THR A 66 -1.62 16.94 49.81
N ALA A 67 -2.85 16.91 50.30
CA ALA A 67 -3.28 15.89 51.25
C ALA A 67 -3.58 14.61 50.47
N ASP A 68 -2.95 13.51 50.86
CA ASP A 68 -3.16 12.21 50.22
C ASP A 68 -4.62 11.74 50.44
N PRO A 69 -5.39 11.42 49.38
CA PRO A 69 -6.80 11.05 49.51
C PRO A 69 -7.04 9.81 50.37
N GLU A 70 -6.12 8.84 50.33
CA GLU A 70 -6.26 7.58 51.06
C GLU A 70 -5.74 7.65 52.50
N THR A 71 -4.62 8.34 52.73
CA THR A 71 -3.94 8.34 54.04
C THR A 71 -4.13 9.63 54.84
N GLY A 72 -4.64 10.69 54.23
CA GLY A 72 -4.79 12.02 54.83
C GLY A 72 -3.48 12.72 55.17
N LYS A 73 -2.33 12.12 54.82
CA LYS A 73 -1.00 12.69 55.10
C LYS A 73 -0.61 13.67 54.01
N ILE A 74 0.14 14.71 54.40
CA ILE A 74 0.66 15.68 53.45
C ILE A 74 1.82 15.04 52.68
N ARG A 75 1.67 14.88 51.38
CA ARG A 75 2.72 14.46 50.44
C ARG A 75 2.90 15.47 49.32
N HIS A 76 3.96 15.34 48.54
CA HIS A 76 4.06 16.10 47.30
C HIS A 76 3.08 15.55 46.25
N MET A 77 2.60 16.42 45.37
CA MET A 77 1.79 16.03 44.22
C MET A 77 2.59 15.15 43.25
N THR A 78 1.88 14.32 42.51
CA THR A 78 2.41 13.66 41.31
C THR A 78 2.29 14.61 40.11
N PRO A 79 3.09 14.42 39.05
CA PRO A 79 2.93 15.17 37.81
C PRO A 79 1.50 15.13 37.23
N ASN A 80 0.82 13.99 37.29
CA ASN A 80 -0.57 13.86 36.84
C ASN A 80 -1.54 14.68 37.70
N GLU A 81 -1.41 14.63 39.03
CA GLU A 81 -2.24 15.42 39.95
C GLU A 81 -2.07 16.92 39.73
N MET A 82 -0.83 17.37 39.47
CA MET A 82 -0.57 18.76 39.12
C MET A 82 -1.14 19.12 37.74
N TRP A 83 -1.09 18.21 36.77
CA TRP A 83 -1.69 18.45 35.46
C TRP A 83 -3.21 18.61 35.55
N GLU A 84 -3.88 17.74 36.30
CA GLU A 84 -5.32 17.83 36.59
C GLU A 84 -5.66 19.13 37.31
N PHE A 85 -4.92 19.47 38.37
CA PHE A 85 -5.09 20.73 39.09
C PHE A 85 -4.91 21.95 38.17
N ALA A 86 -3.93 21.93 37.26
CA ALA A 86 -3.72 23.03 36.32
C ALA A 86 -4.84 23.16 35.29
N ILE A 87 -5.45 22.06 34.86
CA ILE A 87 -6.61 22.07 33.96
C ILE A 87 -7.82 22.68 34.67
N GLU A 88 -8.08 22.25 35.91
CA GLU A 88 -9.20 22.72 36.72
C GLU A 88 -9.05 24.20 37.11
N GLU A 89 -7.88 24.60 37.63
CA GLU A 89 -7.62 25.97 38.12
C GLU A 89 -7.62 27.00 36.98
N ASN A 90 -7.11 26.63 35.80
CA ASN A 90 -7.02 27.54 34.66
C ASN A 90 -8.25 27.48 33.72
N GLU A 91 -9.28 26.69 34.06
CA GLU A 91 -10.44 26.43 33.18
C GLU A 91 -9.99 26.06 31.76
N PHE A 92 -8.91 25.27 31.64
CA PHE A 92 -8.31 24.97 30.36
C PHE A 92 -9.14 23.91 29.63
N GLU A 93 -9.88 24.34 28.61
CA GLU A 93 -10.54 23.43 27.68
C GLU A 93 -9.59 23.09 26.51
N PRO A 94 -9.04 21.86 26.44
CA PRO A 94 -8.22 21.47 25.31
C PRO A 94 -9.08 21.41 24.05
N ILE A 95 -8.64 22.08 22.99
CA ILE A 95 -9.20 21.89 21.65
C ILE A 95 -8.71 20.52 21.17
N VAL A 96 -9.58 19.52 21.24
CA VAL A 96 -9.27 18.16 20.81
C VAL A 96 -9.28 18.11 19.29
N VAL A 97 -8.15 17.72 18.72
CA VAL A 97 -8.01 17.47 17.29
C VAL A 97 -8.75 16.18 16.96
N THR A 98 -9.59 16.19 15.92
CA THR A 98 -10.27 14.97 15.46
C THR A 98 -9.24 13.98 14.89
N ALA A 99 -9.55 12.67 14.88
CA ALA A 99 -8.62 11.66 14.37
C ALA A 99 -8.16 11.95 12.92
N ASP A 100 -9.10 12.38 12.07
CA ASP A 100 -8.81 12.74 10.67
C ASP A 100 -7.88 13.97 10.56
N GLU A 101 -8.00 14.93 11.47
CA GLU A 101 -7.10 16.11 11.53
C GLU A 101 -5.73 15.75 12.10
N ALA A 102 -5.65 14.83 13.07
CA ALA A 102 -4.38 14.39 13.65
C ALA A 102 -3.50 13.69 12.61
N ASP A 103 -4.09 12.78 11.82
CA ASP A 103 -3.41 12.10 10.72
C ASP A 103 -2.93 13.07 9.65
N ASP A 104 -3.63 14.18 9.47
CA ASP A 104 -3.30 15.22 8.51
C ASP A 104 -2.15 16.13 8.98
N LEU A 105 -2.08 16.43 10.28
CA LEU A 105 -1.05 17.30 10.89
C LEU A 105 0.37 16.71 10.79
N PHE A 106 0.52 15.39 10.92
CA PHE A 106 1.82 14.73 10.90
C PHE A 106 2.19 14.15 9.53
N ARG A 107 1.34 14.36 8.52
CA ARG A 107 1.59 13.83 7.18
C ARG A 107 2.73 14.59 6.50
N PRO A 108 3.73 13.90 5.91
CA PRO A 108 4.71 14.56 5.06
C PRO A 108 4.06 15.04 3.76
N TYR A 109 4.36 16.28 3.37
CA TYR A 109 3.87 16.88 2.13
C TYR A 109 5.01 17.14 1.15
N GLU A 110 4.78 16.81 -0.12
CA GLU A 110 5.67 17.18 -1.23
C GLU A 110 4.88 17.99 -2.26
N VAL A 111 5.49 19.08 -2.77
CA VAL A 111 4.84 19.87 -3.83
C VAL A 111 5.03 19.20 -5.18
N ARG A 112 3.92 18.90 -5.86
CA ARG A 112 3.91 18.28 -7.19
C ARG A 112 2.99 19.05 -8.13
N THR A 113 3.28 18.96 -9.42
CA THR A 113 2.42 19.52 -10.47
C THR A 113 1.43 18.46 -10.94
N VAL A 114 0.14 18.81 -11.00
CA VAL A 114 -0.90 17.95 -11.54
C VAL A 114 -0.75 17.87 -13.06
N GLN A 115 -0.86 16.66 -13.63
CA GLN A 115 -0.88 16.46 -15.07
C GLN A 115 -1.95 15.42 -15.45
N ARG A 116 -2.92 15.82 -16.27
CA ARG A 116 -4.03 14.98 -16.73
C ARG A 116 -4.75 14.26 -15.59
N CYS A 117 -5.08 15.01 -14.53
CA CYS A 117 -5.69 14.51 -13.30
C CYS A 117 -4.83 13.46 -12.56
N MET A 118 -3.54 13.40 -12.86
CA MET A 118 -2.58 12.46 -12.27
C MET A 118 -1.46 13.22 -11.55
N LEU A 119 -0.97 12.61 -10.48
CA LEU A 119 0.21 13.05 -9.76
C LEU A 119 1.24 11.92 -9.70
N SER A 120 2.50 12.26 -9.96
CA SER A 120 3.62 11.36 -9.76
C SER A 120 4.29 11.70 -8.43
N LEU A 121 4.32 10.71 -7.55
CA LEU A 121 4.97 10.78 -6.25
C LEU A 121 5.91 9.58 -6.13
N HIS A 122 7.20 9.83 -5.98
CA HIS A 122 8.24 8.79 -6.08
C HIS A 122 8.12 7.97 -7.39
N SER A 123 8.01 6.65 -7.30
CA SER A 123 7.75 5.73 -8.43
C SER A 123 6.26 5.51 -8.71
N ASN A 124 5.38 6.07 -7.88
CA ASN A 124 3.95 5.79 -7.89
C ASN A 124 3.19 6.87 -8.67
N SER A 125 2.04 6.48 -9.23
CA SER A 125 1.12 7.40 -9.89
C SER A 125 -0.24 7.35 -9.19
N TYR A 126 -0.79 8.52 -8.91
CA TYR A 126 -2.05 8.70 -8.21
C TYR A 126 -3.02 9.44 -9.11
N PHE A 127 -4.29 9.06 -9.08
CA PHE A 127 -5.32 9.64 -9.94
C PHE A 127 -6.57 9.99 -9.14
N ALA A 128 -7.11 11.18 -9.42
CA ALA A 128 -8.42 11.64 -8.97
C ALA A 128 -9.04 12.55 -10.03
N ILE A 129 -10.32 12.33 -10.36
CA ILE A 129 -11.04 13.12 -11.37
C ILE A 129 -11.17 14.59 -10.93
N GLU A 130 -11.27 14.83 -9.62
CA GLU A 130 -11.42 16.17 -9.02
C GLU A 130 -10.22 17.10 -9.29
N LEU A 131 -9.07 16.54 -9.69
CA LEU A 131 -7.88 17.30 -10.08
C LEU A 131 -7.96 17.91 -11.48
N GLU A 132 -9.02 17.67 -12.24
CA GLU A 132 -9.19 18.24 -13.59
C GLU A 132 -9.12 19.77 -13.60
N GLN A 133 -9.64 20.41 -12.54
CA GLN A 133 -9.63 21.88 -12.41
C GLN A 133 -8.26 22.46 -12.07
N TYR A 134 -7.34 21.62 -11.59
CA TYR A 134 -6.01 22.00 -11.12
C TYR A 134 -4.92 21.51 -12.09
N ASP A 135 -5.26 21.18 -13.35
CA ASP A 135 -4.31 20.67 -14.32
C ASP A 135 -3.22 21.71 -14.65
N GLY A 136 -1.95 21.34 -14.46
CA GLY A 136 -0.81 22.25 -14.61
C GLY A 136 -0.49 23.07 -13.36
N ASP A 137 -1.33 23.05 -12.33
CA ASP A 137 -1.08 23.76 -11.07
C ASP A 137 -0.22 22.94 -10.11
N ARG A 138 0.45 23.66 -9.19
CA ARG A 138 1.23 23.06 -8.09
C ARG A 138 0.31 22.81 -6.90
N VAL A 139 0.32 21.58 -6.40
CA VAL A 139 -0.48 21.14 -5.26
C VAL A 139 0.44 20.49 -4.23
N ALA A 140 0.05 20.55 -2.95
CA ALA A 140 0.73 19.85 -1.87
C ALA A 140 0.17 18.42 -1.78
N VAL A 141 1.04 17.42 -1.91
CA VAL A 141 0.68 16.01 -1.89
C VAL A 141 1.15 15.40 -0.59
N GLY A 142 0.20 15.14 0.30
CA GLY A 142 0.39 14.40 1.53
C GLY A 142 0.35 12.90 1.27
N TYR A 143 1.31 12.16 1.82
CA TYR A 143 1.36 10.71 1.71
C TYR A 143 1.68 10.04 3.05
N ASP A 144 1.18 8.82 3.24
CA ASP A 144 1.61 7.98 4.35
C ASP A 144 2.83 7.15 3.92
N MET A 145 3.84 7.07 4.78
CA MET A 145 5.04 6.25 4.54
C MET A 145 4.74 4.75 4.66
N HIS A 146 3.72 4.38 5.43
CA HIS A 146 3.32 3.01 5.68
C HIS A 146 2.25 2.52 4.70
N ASP A 147 1.36 3.42 4.25
CA ASP A 147 0.31 3.09 3.28
C ASP A 147 0.38 3.93 1.99
N PRO A 148 0.86 3.35 0.87
CA PRO A 148 0.90 4.04 -0.42
C PRO A 148 -0.43 3.97 -1.18
N SER A 149 -1.52 3.43 -0.60
CA SER A 149 -2.79 3.20 -1.31
C SER A 149 -3.45 4.49 -1.82
N GLN A 150 -3.24 5.58 -1.10
CA GLN A 150 -3.87 6.87 -1.37
C GLN A 150 -2.98 8.03 -0.96
N THR A 151 -3.28 9.21 -1.52
CA THR A 151 -2.60 10.48 -1.21
C THR A 151 -3.63 11.58 -1.03
N TRP A 152 -3.34 12.50 -0.13
CA TRP A 152 -4.21 13.63 0.19
C TRP A 152 -3.66 14.87 -0.49
N ILE A 153 -4.48 15.52 -1.30
CA ILE A 153 -4.03 16.61 -2.14
C ILE A 153 -4.65 17.89 -1.64
N ARG A 154 -3.79 18.85 -1.30
CA ARG A 154 -4.15 20.16 -0.77
C ARG A 154 -3.72 21.25 -1.73
N GLU A 155 -4.48 22.33 -1.71
CA GLU A 155 -4.10 23.57 -2.35
C GLU A 155 -2.86 24.17 -1.65
N ILE A 156 -2.07 24.92 -2.40
CA ILE A 156 -0.96 25.69 -1.83
C ILE A 156 -1.40 27.14 -1.75
N GLU A 157 -1.58 27.64 -0.54
CA GLU A 157 -1.88 29.05 -0.33
C GLU A 157 -0.57 29.84 -0.26
N ARG A 158 -0.51 30.96 -0.98
CA ARG A 158 0.66 31.84 -0.97
C ARG A 158 0.44 32.97 0.02
N THR A 159 1.03 32.83 1.20
CA THR A 159 1.04 33.85 2.24
C THR A 159 2.29 34.73 2.10
N ARG A 160 2.33 35.90 2.77
CA ARG A 160 3.52 36.77 2.78
C ARG A 160 4.79 36.07 3.27
N ASP A 161 4.65 35.07 4.12
CA ASP A 161 5.74 34.37 4.79
C ASP A 161 6.17 33.07 4.08
N GLY A 162 5.46 32.65 3.02
CA GLY A 162 5.83 31.44 2.25
C GLY A 162 4.66 30.73 1.56
N GLU A 163 4.92 29.50 1.10
CA GLU A 163 3.90 28.55 0.62
C GLU A 163 3.37 27.77 1.84
N GLU A 164 2.09 27.92 2.15
CA GLU A 164 1.40 27.25 3.26
C GLU A 164 0.40 26.20 2.73
N LEU A 165 0.06 25.24 3.59
CA LEU A 165 -0.91 24.20 3.29
C LEU A 165 -2.32 24.79 3.31
N GLY A 166 -2.97 24.80 2.16
CA GLY A 166 -4.34 25.25 2.01
C GLY A 166 -5.36 24.13 2.24
N ARG A 167 -6.56 24.37 1.70
CA ARG A 167 -7.71 23.46 1.78
C ARG A 167 -7.43 22.10 1.12
N LEU A 168 -8.02 21.05 1.66
CA LEU A 168 -8.07 19.72 1.03
C LEU A 168 -8.93 19.77 -0.26
N ILE A 169 -8.31 19.42 -1.38
CA ILE A 169 -8.95 19.32 -2.69
C ILE A 169 -9.63 17.96 -2.80
N CYS A 170 -8.85 16.88 -2.70
CA CYS A 170 -9.33 15.52 -2.90
C CYS A 170 -8.37 14.46 -2.34
N ILE A 171 -8.83 13.21 -2.29
CA ILE A 171 -8.01 12.03 -2.00
C ILE A 171 -7.79 11.25 -3.30
N ALA A 172 -6.55 11.17 -3.78
CA ALA A 172 -6.20 10.44 -4.99
C ALA A 172 -5.74 9.02 -4.69
N LYS A 173 -6.23 8.08 -5.49
CA LYS A 173 -5.95 6.65 -5.33
C LYS A 173 -4.78 6.21 -6.18
N PHE A 174 -3.97 5.32 -5.65
CA PHE A 174 -2.87 4.69 -6.37
C PHE A 174 -3.39 3.99 -7.63
N GLU A 175 -2.78 4.32 -8.78
CA GLU A 175 -3.12 3.78 -10.11
C GLU A 175 -4.63 3.79 -10.41
N GLY A 176 -5.38 4.78 -9.89
CA GLY A 176 -6.85 4.81 -9.99
C GLY A 176 -7.40 4.86 -11.41
N ASN A 177 -6.62 5.33 -12.38
CA ASN A 177 -6.96 5.35 -13.81
C ASN A 177 -6.49 4.12 -14.58
N LYS A 178 -5.77 3.19 -13.94
CA LYS A 178 -5.17 2.06 -14.64
C LYS A 178 -6.26 1.11 -15.11
N GLN A 179 -6.36 0.99 -16.42
CA GLN A 179 -7.24 0.01 -17.06
C GLN A 179 -6.49 -1.30 -17.27
N ARG A 180 -7.25 -2.38 -17.39
CA ARG A 180 -6.66 -3.69 -17.75
C ARG A 180 -6.04 -3.58 -19.14
N TYR A 181 -4.86 -4.18 -19.30
CA TYR A 181 -4.16 -4.24 -20.58
C TYR A 181 -4.97 -4.96 -21.66
N ILE A 182 -5.69 -6.02 -21.28
CA ILE A 182 -6.59 -6.77 -22.14
C ILE A 182 -8.04 -6.42 -21.78
N PRO A 183 -8.89 -6.06 -22.76
CA PRO A 183 -10.29 -5.79 -22.49
C PRO A 183 -10.98 -7.06 -21.98
N LEU A 184 -11.82 -6.91 -20.95
CA LEU A 184 -12.52 -8.02 -20.33
C LEU A 184 -13.84 -8.28 -21.06
N SER A 185 -14.06 -9.51 -21.52
CA SER A 185 -15.39 -9.90 -22.04
C SER A 185 -16.42 -9.92 -20.92
N MET A 186 -17.69 -9.68 -21.26
CA MET A 186 -18.79 -9.69 -20.29
C MET A 186 -18.92 -11.05 -19.58
N GLU A 187 -18.74 -12.15 -20.30
CA GLU A 187 -18.74 -13.50 -19.73
C GLU A 187 -17.64 -13.69 -18.68
N ARG A 188 -16.41 -13.26 -18.98
CA ARG A 188 -15.28 -13.37 -18.06
C ARG A 188 -15.47 -12.47 -16.83
N LYS A 189 -15.98 -11.25 -17.03
CA LYS A 189 -16.36 -10.36 -15.93
C LYS A 189 -17.39 -11.01 -15.01
N ALA A 190 -18.46 -11.59 -15.56
CA ALA A 190 -19.48 -12.27 -14.78
C ALA A 190 -18.92 -13.48 -14.02
N SER A 191 -18.05 -14.28 -14.65
CA SER A 191 -17.39 -15.41 -14.00
C SER A 191 -16.46 -14.97 -12.87
N GLU A 192 -15.66 -13.91 -13.06
CA GLU A 192 -14.84 -13.31 -12.01
C GLU A 192 -15.69 -12.81 -10.84
N THR A 193 -16.77 -12.08 -11.11
CA THR A 193 -17.69 -11.59 -10.05
C THR A 193 -18.34 -12.73 -9.29
N ARG A 194 -18.81 -13.79 -9.97
CA ARG A 194 -19.36 -14.97 -9.30
C ARG A 194 -18.32 -15.69 -8.45
N ALA A 195 -17.07 -15.81 -8.92
CA ALA A 195 -15.99 -16.41 -8.15
C ALA A 195 -15.66 -15.58 -6.89
N LYS A 196 -15.56 -14.26 -7.04
CA LYS A 196 -15.34 -13.34 -5.91
C LYS A 196 -16.47 -13.40 -4.89
N GLY A 197 -17.72 -13.42 -5.33
CA GLY A 197 -18.88 -13.57 -4.45
C GLY A 197 -18.82 -14.86 -3.64
N ARG A 198 -18.49 -15.99 -4.28
CA ARG A 198 -18.30 -17.28 -3.59
C ARG A 198 -17.16 -17.24 -2.57
N LEU A 199 -16.02 -16.64 -2.91
CA LEU A 199 -14.90 -16.47 -1.97
C LEU A 199 -15.28 -15.60 -0.77
N LYS A 200 -16.06 -14.53 -0.99
CA LYS A 200 -16.53 -13.66 0.09
C LYS A 200 -17.41 -14.45 1.08
N LEU A 201 -18.38 -15.21 0.57
CA LEU A 201 -19.24 -16.06 1.39
C LEU A 201 -18.44 -17.11 2.17
N ILE A 202 -17.45 -17.75 1.53
CA ILE A 202 -16.58 -18.72 2.21
C ILE A 202 -15.79 -18.05 3.35
N ASN A 203 -15.29 -16.83 3.14
CA ASN A 203 -14.59 -16.09 4.19
C ASN A 203 -15.53 -15.68 5.34
N GLU A 204 -16.75 -15.25 5.03
CA GLU A 204 -17.78 -14.93 6.04
C GLU A 204 -18.09 -16.16 6.90
N HIS A 205 -18.31 -17.33 6.29
CA HIS A 205 -18.50 -18.59 7.03
C HIS A 205 -17.26 -19.02 7.82
N LYS A 206 -16.06 -18.75 7.30
CA LYS A 206 -14.82 -19.03 8.03
C LYS A 206 -14.72 -18.16 9.29
N ILE A 207 -15.02 -16.86 9.16
CA ILE A 207 -15.04 -15.93 10.30
C ILE A 207 -16.08 -16.39 11.33
N GLU A 208 -17.28 -16.77 10.88
CA GLU A 208 -18.33 -17.34 11.74
C GLU A 208 -17.82 -18.56 12.52
N ALA A 209 -17.20 -19.53 11.85
CA ALA A 209 -16.64 -20.72 12.51
C ALA A 209 -15.47 -20.39 13.48
N GLU A 210 -14.61 -19.43 13.16
CA GLU A 210 -13.53 -18.96 14.05
C GLU A 210 -14.08 -18.27 15.30
N LEU A 211 -15.19 -17.56 15.16
CA LEU A 211 -15.89 -16.91 16.25
C LEU A 211 -16.67 -17.92 17.13
N GLU A 212 -17.28 -18.96 16.54
CA GLU A 212 -17.88 -20.08 17.30
C GLU A 212 -16.85 -20.79 18.20
N LEU A 213 -15.60 -20.89 17.74
CA LEU A 213 -14.50 -21.51 18.50
C LEU A 213 -14.04 -20.67 19.70
N ASN A 214 -14.24 -19.34 19.67
CA ASN A 214 -13.81 -18.41 20.73
C ASN A 214 -14.96 -17.50 21.21
N PRO A 215 -15.88 -18.01 22.06
CA PRO A 215 -17.13 -17.34 22.41
C PRO A 215 -17.00 -16.01 23.18
N ASN A 216 -15.86 -15.77 23.83
CA ASN A 216 -15.69 -14.62 24.73
C ASN A 216 -15.56 -13.26 24.02
N ILE A 217 -15.37 -13.22 22.69
CA ILE A 217 -15.23 -11.97 21.92
C ILE A 217 -16.60 -11.28 21.69
N TYR A 218 -17.71 -12.04 21.75
CA TYR A 218 -19.05 -11.52 21.47
C TYR A 218 -19.67 -10.66 22.58
N LEU A 219 -19.22 -10.81 23.83
CA LEU A 219 -19.80 -10.10 24.97
C LEU A 219 -19.29 -8.65 25.10
N ASP A 220 -18.12 -8.34 24.55
CA ASP A 220 -17.52 -7.00 24.65
C ASP A 220 -17.95 -6.06 23.50
N MET A 221 -18.13 -6.55 22.26
CA MET A 221 -18.51 -5.67 21.13
C MET A 221 -19.97 -5.19 21.17
N ASN A 222 -20.88 -5.89 21.87
CA ASN A 222 -22.30 -5.55 21.89
C ASN A 222 -22.71 -4.62 23.04
N ARG A 223 -21.78 -4.21 23.91
CA ARG A 223 -22.12 -3.36 25.07
C ARG A 223 -22.20 -1.87 24.73
N GLU A 224 -21.63 -1.43 23.62
CA GLU A 224 -21.55 0.00 23.25
C GLU A 224 -22.59 0.46 22.21
N GLN A 225 -23.39 -0.44 21.62
CA GLN A 225 -24.47 -0.04 20.72
C GLN A 225 -25.82 0.00 21.44
N GLU A 226 -26.10 1.11 22.13
CA GLU A 226 -27.47 1.42 22.53
C GLU A 226 -28.37 1.54 21.27
N MET A 227 -29.36 0.67 21.19
CA MET A 227 -30.25 0.51 20.05
C MET A 227 -31.19 1.73 19.91
N LYS A 228 -30.90 2.64 18.98
CA LYS A 228 -31.82 3.74 18.62
C LYS A 228 -32.97 3.18 17.78
N MET A 229 -34.20 3.19 18.32
CA MET A 229 -35.38 2.72 17.59
C MET A 229 -35.67 3.61 16.38
N ILE A 230 -35.60 3.05 15.18
CA ILE A 230 -36.02 3.72 13.94
C ILE A 230 -37.46 3.29 13.64
N SER A 231 -38.40 4.23 13.70
CA SER A 231 -39.79 4.03 13.29
C SER A 231 -39.89 4.03 11.76
N PRO A 232 -40.52 3.04 11.11
CA PRO A 232 -40.64 3.03 9.66
C PRO A 232 -41.78 3.96 9.22
N THR A 233 -41.45 5.14 8.70
CA THR A 233 -42.36 5.87 7.79
C THR A 233 -41.75 5.79 6.40
N VAL A 234 -42.37 4.98 5.55
CA VAL A 234 -42.04 4.89 4.12
C VAL A 234 -42.80 6.01 3.41
N THR A 235 -42.09 7.01 2.88
CA THR A 235 -42.65 7.95 1.90
C THR A 235 -42.19 7.52 0.51
N ILE A 236 -43.12 7.02 -0.29
CA ILE A 236 -42.89 6.66 -1.69
C ILE A 236 -42.90 7.98 -2.48
N ASN A 237 -41.81 8.27 -3.20
CA ASN A 237 -41.71 9.43 -4.08
C ASN A 237 -41.79 8.93 -5.54
N ASP A 238 -42.98 8.99 -6.13
CA ASP A 238 -43.34 8.41 -7.44
C ASP A 238 -42.87 9.20 -8.68
N ASN A 239 -41.84 10.05 -8.59
CA ASN A 239 -41.44 10.93 -9.69
C ASN A 239 -39.95 10.84 -10.07
N GLN A 240 -39.50 9.68 -10.56
CA GLN A 240 -38.30 9.62 -11.39
C GLN A 240 -38.57 8.79 -12.66
N GLU A 241 -38.69 9.48 -13.80
CA GLU A 241 -38.71 8.88 -15.12
C GLU A 241 -37.38 8.17 -15.43
N PRO A 242 -37.39 7.04 -16.17
CA PRO A 242 -36.18 6.33 -16.55
C PRO A 242 -35.42 7.08 -17.66
N LEU A 243 -34.16 7.45 -17.41
CA LEU A 243 -33.28 7.99 -18.45
C LEU A 243 -32.97 6.92 -19.53
N LEU A 244 -33.60 7.08 -20.68
CA LEU A 244 -33.25 6.43 -21.94
C LEU A 244 -31.80 6.75 -22.34
N ALA A 245 -31.06 5.71 -22.72
CA ALA A 245 -29.75 5.81 -23.32
C ALA A 245 -29.78 6.63 -24.63
N LYS A 246 -29.07 7.76 -24.65
CA LYS A 246 -28.76 8.46 -25.90
C LYS A 246 -27.63 7.72 -26.61
N GLN A 247 -27.95 7.15 -27.78
CA GLN A 247 -26.97 6.67 -28.75
C GLN A 247 -26.16 7.86 -29.28
N GLY A 248 -24.86 7.89 -28.97
CA GLY A 248 -23.88 8.82 -29.55
C GLY A 248 -22.99 8.08 -30.55
N SER A 249 -23.22 8.35 -31.82
CA SER A 249 -22.37 8.19 -33.02
C SER A 249 -21.12 7.30 -32.95
N ASN A 250 -21.13 6.23 -33.76
CA ASN A 250 -19.96 5.51 -34.24
C ASN A 250 -18.94 6.46 -34.89
N ALA A 251 -17.78 6.63 -34.26
CA ALA A 251 -16.58 7.12 -34.94
C ALA A 251 -15.81 5.91 -35.50
N THR A 252 -15.87 5.73 -36.81
CA THR A 252 -15.15 4.69 -37.55
C THR A 252 -13.64 4.96 -37.46
N ALA A 253 -12.94 4.32 -36.51
CA ALA A 253 -11.48 4.35 -36.46
C ALA A 253 -10.91 3.44 -37.56
N LYS A 254 -10.26 4.05 -38.56
CA LYS A 254 -9.54 3.35 -39.63
C LYS A 254 -8.47 2.41 -39.04
N PRO A 255 -8.24 1.23 -39.64
CA PRO A 255 -7.19 0.31 -39.20
C PRO A 255 -5.82 0.97 -39.34
N LYS A 256 -5.05 1.02 -38.24
CA LYS A 256 -3.66 1.48 -38.28
C LYS A 256 -2.84 0.48 -39.09
N THR A 257 -2.25 0.98 -40.18
CA THR A 257 -1.28 0.31 -41.04
C THR A 257 -0.09 -0.19 -40.21
N LYS A 258 0.35 -1.44 -40.44
CA LYS A 258 1.47 -2.10 -39.74
C LYS A 258 2.74 -1.23 -39.80
N ALA A 259 3.21 -0.72 -38.66
CA ALA A 259 4.51 -0.04 -38.57
C ALA A 259 5.63 -1.09 -38.47
N ALA A 260 6.72 -0.91 -39.23
CA ALA A 260 7.88 -1.79 -39.19
C ALA A 260 8.55 -1.81 -37.80
N PRO A 261 9.12 -2.95 -37.36
CA PRO A 261 9.80 -3.07 -36.07
C PRO A 261 10.99 -2.10 -35.99
N ARG A 262 11.24 -1.54 -34.79
CA ARG A 262 12.39 -0.65 -34.55
C ARG A 262 13.68 -1.45 -34.63
N MET A 263 14.69 -0.97 -35.34
CA MET A 263 15.97 -1.68 -35.48
C MET A 263 16.94 -1.33 -34.34
N ASN A 264 17.74 -2.29 -33.89
CA ASN A 264 18.86 -2.06 -32.99
C ASN A 264 20.11 -1.56 -33.76
N LYS A 265 21.16 -1.19 -33.03
CA LYS A 265 22.43 -0.68 -33.61
C LYS A 265 23.11 -1.68 -34.55
N ASN A 266 22.78 -2.97 -34.45
CA ASN A 266 23.33 -4.05 -35.26
C ASN A 266 22.42 -4.40 -36.46
N GLY A 267 21.38 -3.60 -36.73
CA GLY A 267 20.47 -3.78 -37.86
C GLY A 267 19.39 -4.83 -37.66
N TYR A 268 19.21 -5.34 -36.44
CA TYR A 268 18.21 -6.36 -36.13
C TYR A 268 16.93 -5.77 -35.55
N PRO A 269 15.76 -6.31 -35.92
CA PRO A 269 14.47 -5.81 -35.44
C PRO A 269 14.25 -6.12 -33.96
N MET A 270 13.97 -5.09 -33.18
CA MET A 270 13.57 -5.18 -31.77
C MET A 270 12.07 -5.39 -31.68
N PHE A 271 11.68 -6.41 -30.93
CA PHE A 271 10.29 -6.75 -30.66
C PHE A 271 10.02 -6.61 -29.17
N SER A 272 8.82 -6.13 -28.83
CA SER A 272 8.39 -6.01 -27.44
C SER A 272 7.84 -7.32 -26.88
N HIS A 273 7.30 -8.18 -27.73
CA HIS A 273 6.69 -9.45 -27.35
C HIS A 273 7.28 -10.57 -28.22
N PHE A 274 7.54 -11.73 -27.62
CA PHE A 274 8.14 -12.87 -28.33
C PHE A 274 7.26 -13.38 -29.49
N ILE A 275 5.93 -13.27 -29.38
CA ILE A 275 5.00 -13.61 -30.48
C ILE A 275 5.23 -12.75 -31.72
N ASP A 276 5.62 -11.48 -31.55
CA ASP A 276 5.89 -10.60 -32.68
C ASP A 276 7.17 -11.04 -33.41
N VAL A 277 8.15 -11.56 -32.66
CA VAL A 277 9.37 -12.18 -33.20
C VAL A 277 8.98 -13.40 -34.07
N MET A 278 8.16 -14.30 -33.52
CA MET A 278 7.72 -15.52 -34.20
C MET A 278 6.90 -15.22 -35.46
N LYS A 279 6.02 -14.22 -35.42
CA LYS A 279 5.24 -13.77 -36.59
C LYS A 279 6.12 -13.16 -37.66
N TYR A 280 7.11 -12.36 -37.27
CA TYR A 280 8.00 -11.69 -38.21
C TYR A 280 8.87 -12.68 -38.99
N PHE A 281 9.54 -13.62 -38.30
CA PHE A 281 10.39 -14.59 -38.99
C PHE A 281 9.61 -15.69 -39.71
N ARG A 282 8.34 -15.92 -39.33
CA ARG A 282 7.42 -16.71 -40.17
C ARG A 282 7.15 -16.04 -41.52
N GLU A 283 7.02 -14.72 -41.56
CA GLU A 283 6.83 -13.96 -42.81
C GLU A 283 8.15 -13.79 -43.59
N GLN A 284 9.30 -13.77 -42.89
CA GLN A 284 10.64 -13.54 -43.47
C GLN A 284 11.69 -14.51 -42.88
N PRO A 285 11.66 -15.79 -43.26
CA PRO A 285 12.58 -16.80 -42.71
C PRO A 285 14.04 -16.55 -43.11
N GLU A 286 14.30 -15.90 -44.25
CA GLU A 286 15.63 -15.57 -44.74
C GLU A 286 16.41 -14.57 -43.86
N ARG A 287 15.71 -13.86 -42.96
CA ARG A 287 16.32 -12.89 -42.05
C ARG A 287 16.71 -13.49 -40.70
N LEU A 288 16.44 -14.77 -40.48
CA LEU A 288 16.75 -15.43 -39.23
C LEU A 288 18.27 -15.45 -38.98
N ASN A 289 18.66 -15.12 -37.75
CA ASN A 289 20.05 -15.11 -37.31
C ASN A 289 20.25 -16.12 -36.17
N ASP A 290 21.50 -16.39 -35.83
CA ASP A 290 21.88 -17.34 -34.77
C ASP A 290 21.32 -16.97 -33.38
N HIS A 291 21.24 -15.66 -33.08
CA HIS A 291 20.67 -15.18 -31.83
C HIS A 291 19.18 -15.51 -31.69
N TYR A 292 18.37 -15.15 -32.69
CA TYR A 292 16.93 -15.42 -32.70
C TYR A 292 16.64 -16.91 -32.87
N TYR A 293 17.48 -17.65 -33.60
CA TYR A 293 17.41 -19.10 -33.64
C TYR A 293 17.50 -19.71 -32.23
N THR A 294 18.49 -19.28 -31.44
CA THR A 294 18.70 -19.75 -30.07
C THR A 294 17.53 -19.37 -29.15
N VAL A 295 17.12 -18.11 -29.19
CA VAL A 295 16.01 -17.59 -28.38
C VAL A 295 14.70 -18.32 -28.71
N MET A 296 14.38 -18.50 -29.99
CA MET A 296 13.17 -19.21 -30.40
C MET A 296 13.18 -20.68 -30.00
N ARG A 297 14.35 -21.33 -30.07
CA ARG A 297 14.51 -22.72 -29.66
C ARG A 297 14.32 -22.89 -28.16
N GLU A 298 14.82 -21.96 -27.36
CA GLU A 298 14.59 -21.92 -25.90
C GLU A 298 13.11 -21.69 -25.58
N ASP A 299 12.47 -20.71 -26.21
CA ASP A 299 11.04 -20.40 -26.02
C ASP A 299 10.13 -21.60 -26.33
N LEU A 300 10.47 -22.41 -27.34
CA LEU A 300 9.72 -23.62 -27.70
C LEU A 300 9.80 -24.74 -26.64
N THR A 301 10.78 -24.70 -25.74
CA THR A 301 10.86 -25.67 -24.62
C THR A 301 9.83 -25.36 -23.54
N ILE A 302 9.48 -24.08 -23.37
CA ILE A 302 8.60 -23.60 -22.31
C ILE A 302 7.13 -23.89 -22.68
N ARG A 303 6.42 -24.61 -21.80
CA ARG A 303 5.02 -25.01 -22.04
C ARG A 303 4.07 -23.82 -22.18
N SER A 304 4.17 -22.83 -21.29
CA SER A 304 3.32 -21.63 -21.33
C SER A 304 3.47 -20.83 -22.62
N GLN A 305 4.67 -20.79 -23.20
CA GLN A 305 4.92 -20.11 -24.47
C GLN A 305 4.28 -20.86 -25.64
N ARG A 306 4.36 -22.19 -25.66
CA ARG A 306 3.66 -23.00 -26.67
C ARG A 306 2.15 -22.79 -26.62
N ASP A 307 1.56 -22.82 -25.42
CA ASP A 307 0.13 -22.57 -25.24
C ASP A 307 -0.25 -21.15 -25.71
N TYR A 308 0.58 -20.15 -25.43
CA TYR A 308 0.35 -18.77 -25.87
C TYR A 308 0.51 -18.58 -27.39
N MET A 309 1.41 -19.33 -28.04
CA MET A 309 1.58 -19.34 -29.50
C MET A 309 0.34 -19.90 -30.20
N GLU A 310 -0.21 -21.01 -29.70
CA GLU A 310 -1.43 -21.60 -30.25
C GLU A 310 -2.62 -20.64 -30.14
N VAL A 311 -2.80 -20.02 -28.98
CA VAL A 311 -3.86 -19.01 -28.75
C VAL A 311 -3.67 -17.77 -29.64
N SER A 312 -2.42 -17.41 -29.95
CA SER A 312 -2.07 -16.23 -30.76
C SER A 312 -2.06 -16.47 -32.27
N GLY A 313 -2.44 -17.67 -32.72
CA GLY A 313 -2.51 -18.05 -34.14
C GLY A 313 -1.15 -18.36 -34.78
N VAL A 314 -0.14 -18.68 -33.97
CA VAL A 314 1.19 -19.11 -34.44
C VAL A 314 1.34 -20.61 -34.15
N PRO A 315 1.10 -21.49 -35.14
CA PRO A 315 1.21 -22.93 -34.93
C PRO A 315 2.67 -23.32 -34.63
N VAL A 316 2.86 -24.02 -33.52
CA VAL A 316 4.18 -24.45 -33.01
C VAL A 316 4.93 -25.33 -34.01
N THR A 317 4.20 -26.14 -34.78
CA THR A 317 4.76 -27.02 -35.81
C THR A 317 5.48 -26.24 -36.90
N VAL A 318 4.86 -25.17 -37.42
CA VAL A 318 5.42 -24.33 -38.49
C VAL A 318 6.72 -23.64 -38.05
N ILE A 319 6.80 -23.21 -36.79
CA ILE A 319 8.01 -22.58 -36.26
C ILE A 319 9.12 -23.63 -36.07
N ARG A 320 8.80 -24.86 -35.65
CA ARG A 320 9.79 -25.95 -35.60
C ARG A 320 10.36 -26.26 -36.97
N ASP A 321 9.51 -26.46 -37.96
CA ASP A 321 9.93 -26.78 -39.32
C ASP A 321 10.86 -25.68 -39.90
N MET A 322 10.55 -24.40 -39.60
CA MET A 322 11.39 -23.26 -39.97
C MET A 322 12.76 -23.30 -39.29
N LEU A 323 12.82 -23.58 -37.98
CA LEU A 323 14.08 -23.68 -37.25
C LEU A 323 14.91 -24.89 -37.72
N ASP A 324 14.27 -26.02 -37.98
CA ASP A 324 14.96 -27.22 -38.46
C ASP A 324 15.59 -26.97 -39.84
N THR A 325 14.85 -26.31 -40.75
CA THR A 325 15.38 -25.86 -42.05
C THR A 325 16.59 -24.94 -41.90
N TYR A 326 16.56 -24.01 -40.93
CA TYR A 326 17.67 -23.12 -40.67
C TYR A 326 18.91 -23.87 -40.15
N SER A 327 18.74 -24.84 -39.24
CA SER A 327 19.87 -25.67 -38.79
C SER A 327 20.51 -26.47 -39.92
N GLU A 328 19.71 -27.03 -40.83
CA GLU A 328 20.24 -27.75 -41.99
C GLU A 328 21.05 -26.85 -42.92
N THR A 329 20.68 -25.56 -43.03
CA THR A 329 21.48 -24.59 -43.81
C THR A 329 22.78 -24.21 -43.12
N MET A 330 22.80 -24.13 -41.78
CA MET A 330 24.01 -23.86 -41.00
C MET A 330 25.00 -25.03 -41.08
N GLU A 331 24.52 -26.28 -41.02
CA GLU A 331 25.35 -27.49 -41.16
C GLU A 331 25.97 -27.66 -42.56
N LYS A 332 25.40 -27.05 -43.60
CA LYS A 332 25.95 -27.08 -44.97
C LYS A 332 26.98 -25.97 -45.25
N VAL A 333 27.02 -24.94 -44.40
CA VAL A 333 27.89 -23.77 -44.55
C VAL A 333 29.11 -23.84 -43.61
N ALA A 334 29.02 -24.63 -42.53
CA ALA A 334 30.14 -25.05 -41.68
C ALA A 334 30.93 -26.19 -42.35
#